data_AF-A0A2Z6PSJ1-F1
#
_entry.id   AF-A0A2Z6PSJ1-F1
#
_cell.length_a   1.000
_cell.length_b   1.000
_cell.length_c   1.000
_cell.angle_alpha   90.00
_cell.angle_beta   90.00
_cell.angle_gamma   90.00
#
_symmetry.space_group_name_H-M   'P 1'
#
loop_
_entity.id
_entity.type
_entity.pdbx_description
1 polymer ?
#
loop_
_entity_poly.entity_id
_entity_poly.type
_entity_poly.pdbx_seq_one_letter_code
_entity_poly.pdbx_strand_id
1 'polypeptide(L)'
;MEGSSYSNVDCDEVSVSVTPSQKQELLKFELLSVNTDLPPNCDGDNSSVASMNEGCESPLSSWDLEPETDIPSLINCDGMPEGSSWVENSDDGLLWEMDNRSYDELLKKFLEKEEELRVSNFRLQLSEQEIVKLNVQVENSEAQLDNVSEVLKLKEEELNKQKELSEEEIFKLKLSEEEIFKLKIQIEKADNRLDNVNKELKLKEEELNKLKELSEEEIFKLKIESVKSENRLDNVREELKLKKEELNKQKELSEEEIFKLKTRVPEYIHEIINIVDQLEVDHENLRMELQSKSSETNLLQGQLKVAQENMVESELELVSERTQNQMLRDLVKTYEANETNQEKEVQKLKSEMLDLQAKFCFDIASLSKQNIELTSKLENCNSRNKELGKKLKQYEAEKLNQLELHATQIVLQDEIVSLRQELKQRMDDAEATNKKLDEANVMINNLKAVICSRDDKISNMKKYTDDVKTSLKELMVDYDTALNEVNNLKLRVGELENEVTRQNDVISDAAEKKKEALRQLHNVYECKVEQYKSGYNNLLKKFYS
;
A
#
# COMPACT_ATOMS: atom_id res chain seq x y z
N MET A 1 -36.21 15.25 19.68
CA MET A 1 -35.89 15.63 18.28
C MET A 1 -36.00 14.35 17.48
N GLU A 2 -37.22 13.94 17.11
CA GLU A 2 -37.88 14.32 15.84
C GLU A 2 -36.92 14.10 14.65
N GLY A 3 -37.16 13.26 13.66
CA GLY A 3 -38.32 12.45 13.28
C GLY A 3 -38.16 12.04 11.80
N SER A 4 -39.07 11.17 11.33
CA SER A 4 -39.39 10.87 9.91
C SER A 4 -38.37 9.99 9.14
N SER A 5 -38.62 8.71 8.85
CA SER A 5 -39.71 8.07 8.08
C SER A 5 -39.91 8.66 6.68
N TYR A 6 -39.47 7.92 5.66
CA TYR A 6 -40.10 7.87 4.34
C TYR A 6 -40.01 6.46 3.78
N SER A 7 -41.12 6.05 3.21
CA SER A 7 -41.54 4.72 2.78
C SER A 7 -41.52 4.57 1.26
N ASN A 8 -41.59 3.30 0.84
CA ASN A 8 -42.19 2.78 -0.38
C ASN A 8 -41.54 3.12 -1.74
N VAL A 9 -40.98 2.08 -2.36
CA VAL A 9 -41.21 1.80 -3.80
C VAL A 9 -41.45 0.30 -3.96
N ASP A 10 -42.69 -0.04 -4.27
CA ASP A 10 -43.14 -1.27 -4.93
C ASP A 10 -42.47 -1.40 -6.30
N CYS A 11 -42.18 -2.63 -6.74
CA CYS A 11 -42.54 -3.12 -8.08
C CYS A 11 -42.14 -4.59 -8.30
N ASP A 12 -43.16 -5.36 -8.66
CA ASP A 12 -43.19 -6.43 -9.66
C ASP A 12 -42.66 -7.82 -9.29
N GLU A 13 -43.59 -8.52 -8.63
CA GLU A 13 -43.79 -9.97 -8.63
C GLU A 13 -44.12 -10.46 -10.07
N VAL A 14 -43.15 -11.10 -10.75
CA VAL A 14 -43.41 -11.87 -11.97
C VAL A 14 -43.28 -13.35 -11.65
N SER A 15 -44.43 -13.97 -11.40
CA SER A 15 -44.61 -15.41 -11.25
C SER A 15 -44.64 -16.08 -12.63
N VAL A 16 -43.52 -16.66 -13.04
CA VAL A 16 -43.47 -17.56 -14.21
C VAL A 16 -43.63 -19.00 -13.73
N SER A 17 -44.80 -19.56 -14.01
CA SER A 17 -45.11 -20.98 -13.87
C SER A 17 -44.49 -21.78 -15.02
N VAL A 18 -43.49 -22.61 -14.72
CA VAL A 18 -42.95 -23.61 -15.64
C VAL A 18 -43.45 -25.00 -15.23
N THR A 19 -44.14 -25.67 -16.15
CA THR A 19 -44.60 -27.05 -16.03
C THR A 19 -43.48 -28.05 -16.37
N PRO A 20 -43.48 -29.27 -15.79
CA PRO A 20 -42.43 -30.25 -16.01
C PRO A 20 -42.79 -31.19 -17.18
N SER A 21 -41.87 -31.36 -18.12
CA SER A 21 -41.97 -32.34 -19.20
C SER A 21 -40.79 -33.32 -19.13
N GLN A 22 -41.12 -34.55 -18.74
CA GLN A 22 -40.61 -35.82 -19.25
C GLN A 22 -39.22 -35.83 -19.92
N LYS A 23 -38.28 -36.55 -19.29
CA LYS A 23 -37.46 -37.54 -20.00
C LYS A 23 -36.89 -38.57 -19.02
N GLN A 24 -37.44 -39.78 -19.10
CA GLN A 24 -36.75 -41.00 -18.69
C GLN A 24 -35.62 -41.25 -19.69
N GLU A 25 -34.39 -41.36 -19.20
CA GLU A 25 -33.33 -42.08 -19.91
C GLU A 25 -32.58 -42.95 -18.91
N LEU A 26 -32.82 -44.25 -19.06
CA LEU A 26 -32.17 -45.36 -18.39
C LEU A 26 -30.68 -45.37 -18.73
N LEU A 27 -29.83 -45.09 -17.74
CA LEU A 27 -28.41 -45.47 -17.79
C LEU A 27 -28.13 -46.50 -16.70
N LYS A 28 -28.00 -47.76 -17.14
CA LYS A 28 -27.33 -48.84 -16.42
C LYS A 28 -25.88 -48.40 -16.17
N PHE A 29 -25.49 -48.26 -14.91
CA PHE A 29 -24.08 -48.34 -14.52
C PHE A 29 -23.85 -49.58 -13.66
N GLU A 30 -23.00 -50.42 -14.22
CA GLU A 30 -22.44 -51.65 -13.69
C GLU A 30 -21.42 -51.26 -12.61
N LEU A 31 -21.69 -51.65 -11.35
CA LEU A 31 -20.78 -51.44 -10.23
C LEU A 31 -19.57 -52.38 -10.35
N LEU A 32 -18.47 -51.88 -10.87
CA LEU A 32 -17.14 -52.49 -10.70
C LEU A 32 -16.58 -52.07 -9.34
N SER A 33 -16.50 -53.05 -8.46
CA SER A 33 -15.75 -53.01 -7.20
C SER A 33 -14.26 -52.82 -7.48
N VAL A 34 -13.70 -51.66 -7.11
CA VAL A 34 -12.25 -51.45 -7.06
C VAL A 34 -11.85 -51.30 -5.60
N ASN A 35 -11.43 -52.43 -5.03
CA ASN A 35 -10.50 -52.46 -3.91
C ASN A 35 -9.17 -51.90 -4.41
N THR A 36 -8.61 -50.92 -3.70
CA THR A 36 -7.17 -50.68 -3.79
C THR A 36 -6.64 -50.34 -2.40
N ASP A 37 -5.92 -51.33 -1.90
CA ASP A 37 -5.06 -51.30 -0.74
C ASP A 37 -4.00 -50.20 -0.84
N LEU A 38 -3.69 -49.61 0.31
CA LEU A 38 -2.47 -48.85 0.57
C LEU A 38 -1.23 -49.73 0.32
N PRO A 39 -0.10 -49.10 -0.05
CA PRO A 39 1.18 -49.54 0.49
C PRO A 39 1.93 -48.42 1.22
N PRO A 40 2.79 -48.78 2.20
CA PRO A 40 3.55 -47.84 3.02
C PRO A 40 4.95 -47.56 2.44
N ASN A 41 5.51 -46.42 2.87
CA ASN A 41 6.91 -46.00 2.86
C ASN A 41 7.68 -45.93 1.54
N CYS A 42 8.35 -44.78 1.34
CA CYS A 42 9.71 -44.76 0.79
C CYS A 42 10.45 -43.51 1.28
N ASP A 43 11.46 -43.75 2.14
CA ASP A 43 12.62 -42.89 2.32
C ASP A 43 13.34 -42.72 0.98
N GLY A 44 13.82 -41.52 0.71
CA GLY A 44 14.50 -41.19 -0.55
C GLY A 44 15.45 -40.01 -0.39
N ASP A 45 16.58 -40.27 0.27
CA ASP A 45 17.81 -39.52 0.11
C ASP A 45 18.36 -39.65 -1.33
N ASN A 46 19.22 -38.70 -1.68
CA ASN A 46 20.14 -38.57 -2.84
C ASN A 46 19.66 -37.56 -3.89
N SER A 47 20.26 -36.37 -3.95
CA SER A 47 21.60 -36.07 -4.48
C SER A 47 21.69 -36.15 -6.00
N SER A 48 22.08 -35.01 -6.58
CA SER A 48 22.96 -34.83 -7.74
C SER A 48 22.39 -34.31 -9.08
N VAL A 49 22.84 -33.09 -9.40
CA VAL A 49 23.64 -32.72 -10.60
C VAL A 49 22.94 -32.12 -11.84
N ALA A 50 23.43 -30.90 -12.14
CA ALA A 50 23.68 -30.22 -13.43
C ALA A 50 22.55 -29.72 -14.34
N SER A 51 22.54 -28.39 -14.58
CA SER A 51 22.60 -27.78 -15.93
C SER A 51 22.81 -26.26 -15.77
N MET A 52 24.02 -25.75 -16.03
CA MET A 52 24.40 -24.96 -17.22
C MET A 52 23.73 -23.58 -17.37
N ASN A 53 24.51 -22.54 -17.10
CA ASN A 53 24.70 -21.31 -17.90
C ASN A 53 25.91 -20.59 -17.28
N GLU A 54 27.10 -20.61 -17.89
CA GLU A 54 27.56 -19.65 -18.92
C GLU A 54 27.14 -18.22 -18.53
N GLY A 55 27.99 -17.26 -18.21
CA GLY A 55 29.43 -17.10 -18.38
C GLY A 55 29.65 -15.60 -18.57
N CYS A 56 30.44 -14.95 -17.71
CA CYS A 56 31.08 -13.66 -17.96
C CYS A 56 32.18 -13.49 -16.92
N GLU A 57 33.34 -14.04 -17.24
CA GLU A 57 34.61 -13.60 -16.69
C GLU A 57 34.87 -12.17 -17.16
N SER A 58 35.18 -11.27 -16.23
CA SER A 58 36.11 -10.18 -16.48
C SER A 58 36.85 -9.86 -15.19
N PRO A 59 38.19 -9.76 -15.24
CA PRO A 59 39.04 -9.52 -14.09
C PRO A 59 39.37 -8.02 -13.96
N LEU A 60 40.04 -7.68 -12.85
CA LEU A 60 40.73 -6.39 -12.57
C LEU A 60 39.74 -5.30 -12.11
N SER A 61 39.95 -4.55 -11.04
CA SER A 61 41.22 -4.06 -10.48
C SER A 61 41.04 -3.62 -9.03
N SER A 62 41.92 -4.11 -8.15
CA SER A 62 42.31 -3.47 -6.90
C SER A 62 42.90 -2.08 -7.19
N TRP A 63 42.38 -1.04 -6.55
CA TRP A 63 43.03 0.26 -6.47
C TRP A 63 43.32 0.52 -4.98
N ASP A 64 44.46 0.00 -4.55
CA ASP A 64 45.25 0.61 -3.48
C ASP A 64 45.74 1.96 -4.01
N LEU A 65 45.44 3.04 -3.29
CA LEU A 65 46.07 4.33 -3.49
C LEU A 65 46.99 4.57 -2.30
N GLU A 66 48.23 4.12 -2.45
CA GLU A 66 49.38 4.70 -1.76
C GLU A 66 49.65 6.10 -2.32
N PRO A 67 50.03 7.09 -1.49
CA PRO A 67 50.53 8.36 -1.99
C PRO A 67 52.06 8.27 -2.18
N GLU A 68 52.50 7.86 -3.38
CA GLU A 68 53.85 8.16 -3.88
C GLU A 68 53.80 9.46 -4.69
N THR A 69 54.37 10.52 -4.14
CA THR A 69 54.91 11.63 -4.95
C THR A 69 56.34 11.91 -4.50
N ASP A 70 57.26 11.05 -4.96
CA ASP A 70 58.65 11.41 -5.15
C ASP A 70 58.75 12.24 -6.45
N ILE A 71 59.06 13.54 -6.31
CA ILE A 71 59.66 14.34 -7.39
C ILE A 71 61.10 14.64 -6.98
N PRO A 72 62.10 14.14 -7.72
CA PRO A 72 63.51 14.46 -7.52
C PRO A 72 63.83 15.78 -8.23
N SER A 73 64.19 16.81 -7.46
CA SER A 73 64.73 18.07 -8.02
C SER A 73 66.19 18.21 -7.63
N LEU A 74 67.04 17.56 -8.43
CA LEU A 74 68.42 17.97 -8.66
C LEU A 74 68.43 19.43 -9.16
N ILE A 75 68.97 20.35 -8.36
CA ILE A 75 69.57 21.58 -8.90
C ILE A 75 71.02 21.61 -8.40
N ASN A 76 71.90 21.21 -9.31
CA ASN A 76 73.31 21.57 -9.31
C ASN A 76 73.44 23.10 -9.30
N CYS A 77 74.19 23.63 -8.35
CA CYS A 77 74.88 24.91 -8.48
C CYS A 77 76.38 24.67 -8.31
N ASP A 78 76.94 23.86 -9.20
CA ASP A 78 78.34 23.94 -9.60
C ASP A 78 78.41 24.94 -10.75
N GLY A 79 79.17 26.02 -10.58
CA GLY A 79 79.22 27.11 -11.54
C GLY A 79 80.06 28.28 -11.09
N MET A 80 81.33 28.02 -10.77
CA MET A 80 82.35 29.06 -10.90
C MET A 80 82.42 29.55 -12.35
N PRO A 81 82.74 30.84 -12.56
CA PRO A 81 83.70 31.21 -13.58
C PRO A 81 84.98 31.67 -12.89
N GLU A 82 86.01 30.87 -13.13
CA GLU A 82 87.41 31.27 -13.09
C GLU A 82 87.64 32.61 -13.82
N GLY A 83 88.66 33.33 -13.36
CA GLY A 83 89.70 33.72 -14.30
C GLY A 83 89.74 35.18 -14.74
N SER A 84 90.42 36.00 -13.95
CA SER A 84 91.49 36.90 -14.42
C SER A 84 92.19 37.42 -13.15
N SER A 85 93.35 36.90 -12.75
CA SER A 85 94.69 37.01 -13.37
C SER A 85 95.09 38.47 -13.64
N TRP A 86 96.40 38.72 -13.51
CA TRP A 86 97.14 39.98 -13.64
C TRP A 86 97.23 40.83 -12.36
N VAL A 87 98.39 41.26 -11.86
CA VAL A 87 99.81 40.94 -12.04
C VAL A 87 100.55 41.78 -10.98
N GLU A 88 101.67 41.28 -10.46
CA GLU A 88 102.61 42.04 -9.63
C GLU A 88 103.19 43.24 -10.38
N ASN A 89 103.51 44.34 -9.66
CA ASN A 89 104.67 45.25 -9.83
C ASN A 89 104.33 46.58 -9.13
N SER A 90 105.02 46.92 -8.04
CA SER A 90 106.29 47.68 -7.99
C SER A 90 106.14 49.16 -8.29
N ASP A 91 106.55 49.95 -7.30
CA ASP A 91 107.18 51.27 -7.38
C ASP A 91 106.51 52.33 -8.27
N ASP A 92 105.99 53.38 -7.65
CA ASP A 92 106.66 54.67 -7.76
C ASP A 92 106.01 55.69 -6.82
N GLY A 93 106.87 56.36 -6.04
CA GLY A 93 106.49 57.50 -5.24
C GLY A 93 106.17 58.72 -6.11
N LEU A 94 105.75 59.76 -5.38
CA LEU A 94 105.54 61.14 -5.86
C LEU A 94 104.23 61.33 -6.64
N LEU A 95 103.25 61.99 -6.02
CA LEU A 95 102.95 63.41 -6.30
C LEU A 95 101.72 63.84 -5.48
N TRP A 96 101.97 64.60 -4.40
CA TRP A 96 100.96 65.34 -3.66
C TRP A 96 100.62 66.63 -4.43
N GLU A 97 99.79 66.54 -5.46
CA GLU A 97 99.14 67.70 -6.09
C GLU A 97 97.69 67.34 -6.38
N MET A 98 96.79 67.69 -5.46
CA MET A 98 95.86 68.80 -5.65
C MET A 98 95.01 68.67 -6.91
N ASP A 99 93.91 67.92 -6.78
CA ASP A 99 92.64 68.34 -7.35
C ASP A 99 91.55 68.18 -6.27
N ASN A 100 91.35 69.25 -5.48
CA ASN A 100 90.30 69.35 -4.46
C ASN A 100 88.87 69.19 -5.01
N ARG A 101 88.68 68.92 -6.32
CA ARG A 101 87.39 68.50 -6.89
C ARG A 101 87.06 67.02 -6.68
N SER A 102 88.07 66.17 -6.48
CA SER A 102 87.87 64.72 -6.31
C SER A 102 87.34 64.35 -4.92
N TYR A 103 87.74 65.08 -3.88
CA TYR A 103 87.31 64.81 -2.50
C TYR A 103 85.84 65.19 -2.26
N ASP A 104 85.38 66.30 -2.85
CA ASP A 104 83.98 66.72 -2.76
C ASP A 104 83.05 65.76 -3.52
N GLU A 105 83.45 65.23 -4.68
CA GLU A 105 82.70 64.18 -5.38
C GLU A 105 82.67 62.87 -4.59
N LEU A 106 83.76 62.49 -3.93
CA LEU A 106 83.81 61.29 -3.09
C LEU A 106 82.92 61.46 -1.84
N LEU A 107 82.95 62.62 -1.20
CA LEU A 107 82.11 62.94 -0.05
C LEU A 107 80.62 62.99 -0.43
N LYS A 108 80.30 63.54 -1.61
CA LYS A 108 78.93 63.51 -2.16
C LYS A 108 78.46 62.08 -2.42
N LYS A 109 79.29 61.24 -3.06
CA LYS A 109 78.98 59.82 -3.27
C LYS A 109 78.83 59.07 -1.95
N PHE A 110 79.64 59.39 -0.94
CA PHE A 110 79.53 58.81 0.39
C PHE A 110 78.19 59.16 1.04
N LEU A 111 77.79 60.43 1.01
CA LEU A 111 76.50 60.89 1.52
C LEU A 111 75.31 60.29 0.75
N GLU A 112 75.40 60.19 -0.57
CA GLU A 112 74.39 59.52 -1.40
C GLU A 112 74.26 58.03 -1.04
N LYS A 113 75.39 57.34 -0.81
CA LYS A 113 75.40 55.94 -0.38
C LYS A 113 74.89 55.75 1.04
N GLU A 114 75.21 56.65 1.96
CA GLU A 114 74.67 56.67 3.32
C GLU A 114 73.14 56.84 3.30
N GLU A 115 72.64 57.72 2.42
CA GLU A 115 71.21 57.93 2.23
C GLU A 115 70.51 56.73 1.60
N GLU A 116 71.08 56.13 0.55
CA GLU A 116 70.58 54.89 -0.04
C GLU A 116 70.51 53.75 0.99
N LEU A 117 71.51 53.67 1.88
CA LEU A 117 71.57 52.67 2.94
C LEU A 117 70.50 52.93 4.00
N ARG A 118 70.26 54.20 4.36
CA ARG A 118 69.17 54.61 5.26
C ARG A 118 67.79 54.24 4.68
N VAL A 119 67.54 54.57 3.42
CA VAL A 119 66.29 54.23 2.72
C VAL A 119 66.11 52.71 2.58
N SER A 120 67.18 51.99 2.26
CA SER A 120 67.16 50.52 2.15
C SER A 120 66.86 49.86 3.49
N ASN A 121 67.42 50.39 4.59
CA ASN A 121 67.16 49.91 5.94
C ASN A 121 65.68 50.14 6.36
N PHE A 122 65.11 51.30 6.01
CA PHE A 122 63.67 51.53 6.21
C PHE A 122 62.79 50.59 5.39
N ARG A 123 63.14 50.33 4.11
CA ARG A 123 62.42 49.33 3.29
C ARG A 123 62.53 47.93 3.89
N LEU A 124 63.70 47.56 4.41
CA LEU A 124 63.91 46.29 5.09
C LEU A 124 63.00 46.16 6.31
N GLN A 125 62.96 47.17 7.18
CA GLN A 125 62.06 47.16 8.35
C GLN A 125 60.58 47.05 7.97
N LEU A 126 60.14 47.73 6.91
CA LEU A 126 58.77 47.59 6.41
C LEU A 126 58.50 46.18 5.90
N SER A 127 59.45 45.56 5.19
CA SER A 127 59.33 44.17 4.74
C SER A 127 59.32 43.17 5.90
N GLU A 128 60.12 43.39 6.96
CA GLU A 128 60.10 42.57 8.16
C GLU A 128 58.75 42.65 8.88
N GLN A 129 58.15 43.83 8.98
CA GLN A 129 56.81 44.01 9.54
C GLN A 129 55.73 43.31 8.69
N GLU A 130 55.85 43.37 7.36
CA GLU A 130 54.93 42.69 6.46
C GLU A 130 55.03 41.16 6.58
N ILE A 131 56.26 40.62 6.71
CA ILE A 131 56.49 39.18 6.95
C ILE A 131 55.83 38.74 8.26
N VAL A 132 56.00 39.50 9.36
CA VAL A 132 55.36 39.16 10.65
C VAL A 132 53.83 39.14 10.51
N LYS A 133 53.25 40.12 9.80
CA LYS A 133 51.80 40.17 9.56
C LYS A 133 51.31 38.98 8.73
N LEU A 134 52.05 38.59 7.70
CA LEU A 134 51.71 37.43 6.88
C LEU A 134 51.83 36.11 7.67
N ASN A 135 52.86 35.96 8.51
CA ASN A 135 52.99 34.78 9.38
C ASN A 135 51.81 34.62 10.34
N VAL A 136 51.36 35.71 10.97
CA VAL A 136 50.17 35.67 11.83
C VAL A 136 48.91 35.27 11.05
N GLN A 137 48.78 35.69 9.78
CA GLN A 137 47.67 35.25 8.93
C GLN A 137 47.76 33.77 8.57
N VAL A 138 48.97 33.26 8.29
CA VAL A 138 49.23 31.85 8.00
C VAL A 138 48.87 30.99 9.21
N GLU A 139 49.38 31.31 10.41
CA GLU A 139 49.06 30.58 11.65
C GLU A 139 47.54 30.55 11.91
N ASN A 140 46.85 31.67 11.69
CA ASN A 140 45.40 31.72 11.86
C ASN A 140 44.66 30.88 10.80
N SER A 141 45.18 30.78 9.58
CA SER A 141 44.61 29.92 8.54
C SER A 141 44.88 28.43 8.78
N GLU A 142 46.05 28.08 9.32
CA GLU A 142 46.38 26.70 9.73
C GLU A 142 45.45 26.22 10.85
N ALA A 143 45.25 27.06 11.88
CA ALA A 143 44.30 26.74 12.95
C ALA A 143 42.85 26.57 12.45
N GLN A 144 42.45 27.32 11.42
CA GLN A 144 41.15 27.13 10.76
C GLN A 144 41.08 25.82 9.98
N LEU A 145 42.16 25.43 9.29
CA LEU A 145 42.24 24.16 8.57
C LEU A 145 42.19 22.97 9.52
N ASP A 146 42.87 23.03 10.66
CA ASP A 146 42.81 21.97 11.69
C ASP A 146 41.40 21.76 12.21
N ASN A 147 40.65 22.85 12.46
CA ASN A 147 39.25 22.79 12.87
C ASN A 147 38.36 22.17 11.77
N VAL A 148 38.56 22.56 10.50
CA VAL A 148 37.83 21.96 9.37
C VAL A 148 38.13 20.46 9.23
N SER A 149 39.38 20.06 9.42
CA SER A 149 39.81 18.66 9.39
C SER A 149 39.14 17.83 10.48
N GLU A 150 39.09 18.35 11.72
CA GLU A 150 38.42 17.68 12.84
C GLU A 150 36.91 17.54 12.61
N VAL A 151 36.26 18.58 12.07
CA VAL A 151 34.84 18.53 11.68
C VAL A 151 34.57 17.50 10.58
N LEU A 152 35.46 17.38 9.59
CA LEU A 152 35.33 16.38 8.53
C LEU A 152 35.45 14.96 9.08
N LYS A 153 36.41 14.73 9.98
CA LYS A 153 36.59 13.42 10.63
C LYS A 153 35.36 12.99 11.44
N LEU A 154 34.77 13.92 12.19
CA LEU A 154 33.53 13.65 12.93
C LEU A 154 32.34 13.33 12.00
N LYS A 155 32.24 14.00 10.85
CA LYS A 155 31.20 13.70 9.85
C LYS A 155 31.40 12.35 9.19
N GLU A 156 32.65 11.96 8.93
CA GLU A 156 32.98 10.64 8.39
C GLU A 156 32.59 9.52 9.36
N GLU A 157 32.90 9.68 10.65
CA GLU A 157 32.50 8.73 11.69
C GLU A 157 30.96 8.63 11.82
N GLU A 158 30.24 9.74 11.74
CA GLU A 158 28.77 9.77 11.76
C GLU A 158 28.16 9.08 10.53
N LEU A 159 28.71 9.33 9.34
CA LEU A 159 28.28 8.68 8.11
C LEU A 159 28.49 7.16 8.19
N ASN A 160 29.59 6.72 8.80
CA ASN A 160 29.90 5.31 8.95
C ASN A 160 28.93 4.62 9.93
N LYS A 161 28.55 5.27 11.04
CA LYS A 161 27.51 4.78 11.96
C LYS A 161 26.14 4.65 11.27
N GLN A 162 25.77 5.63 10.44
CA GLN A 162 24.52 5.55 9.68
C GLN A 162 24.54 4.38 8.69
N LYS A 163 25.68 4.14 8.05
CA LYS A 163 25.86 3.00 7.15
C LYS A 163 25.68 1.67 7.87
N GLU A 164 26.32 1.47 9.03
CA GLU A 164 26.16 0.25 9.84
C GLU A 164 24.69 0.02 10.25
N LEU A 165 23.98 1.07 10.69
CA LEU A 165 22.56 0.98 11.04
C LEU A 165 21.70 0.56 9.83
N SER A 166 21.97 1.12 8.65
CA SER A 166 21.23 0.77 7.43
C SER A 166 21.49 -0.67 6.98
N GLU A 167 22.71 -1.17 7.17
CA GLU A 167 23.06 -2.57 6.86
C GLU A 167 22.36 -3.55 7.82
N GLU A 168 22.24 -3.20 9.10
CA GLU A 168 21.49 -4.00 10.07
C GLU A 168 19.98 -4.04 9.77
N GLU A 169 19.39 -2.92 9.34
CA GLU A 169 18.01 -2.87 8.87
C GLU A 169 17.78 -3.73 7.62
N ILE A 170 18.69 -3.67 6.64
CA ILE A 170 18.65 -4.52 5.44
C ILE A 170 18.72 -6.00 5.82
N PHE A 171 19.55 -6.36 6.81
CA PHE A 171 19.64 -7.74 7.28
C PHE A 171 18.34 -8.23 7.93
N LYS A 172 17.71 -7.39 8.78
CA LYS A 172 16.40 -7.70 9.40
C LYS A 172 15.30 -7.87 8.35
N LEU A 173 15.29 -7.00 7.32
CA LEU A 173 14.33 -7.10 6.22
C LEU A 173 14.49 -8.42 5.44
N LYS A 174 15.72 -8.81 5.08
CA LYS A 174 15.99 -10.09 4.42
C LYS A 174 15.50 -11.29 5.23
N LEU A 175 15.70 -11.25 6.55
CA LEU A 175 15.25 -12.31 7.45
C LEU A 175 13.72 -12.42 7.47
N SER A 176 13.03 -11.28 7.47
CA SER A 176 11.56 -11.24 7.39
C SER A 176 11.01 -11.68 6.03
N GLU A 177 11.71 -11.37 4.92
CA GLU A 177 11.34 -11.86 3.59
C GLU A 177 11.39 -13.40 3.52
N GLU A 178 12.39 -14.02 4.14
CA GLU A 178 12.51 -15.48 4.19
C GLU A 178 11.39 -16.12 5.03
N GLU A 179 10.98 -15.49 6.13
CA GLU A 179 9.83 -15.93 6.93
C GLU A 179 8.51 -15.81 6.15
N ILE A 180 8.31 -14.71 5.42
CA ILE A 180 7.15 -14.52 4.53
C ILE A 180 7.12 -15.61 3.46
N PHE A 181 8.26 -15.96 2.88
CA PHE A 181 8.36 -17.02 1.88
C PHE A 181 7.94 -18.39 2.46
N LYS A 182 8.40 -18.73 3.68
CA LYS A 182 8.00 -19.97 4.37
C LYS A 182 6.50 -20.00 4.66
N LEU A 183 5.91 -18.89 5.13
CA LEU A 183 4.48 -18.79 5.37
C LEU A 183 3.66 -18.92 4.09
N LYS A 184 4.13 -18.36 2.98
CA LYS A 184 3.48 -18.47 1.67
C LYS A 184 3.35 -19.92 1.20
N ILE A 185 4.41 -20.73 1.35
CA ILE A 185 4.39 -22.17 1.05
C ILE A 185 3.37 -22.90 1.94
N GLN A 186 3.27 -22.55 3.22
CA GLN A 186 2.30 -23.17 4.12
C GLN A 186 0.85 -22.84 3.75
N ILE A 187 0.58 -21.58 3.37
CA ILE A 187 -0.73 -21.14 2.88
C ILE A 187 -1.11 -21.92 1.62
N GLU A 188 -0.22 -22.01 0.65
CA GLU A 188 -0.46 -22.76 -0.59
C GLU A 188 -0.75 -24.25 -0.31
N LYS A 189 -0.04 -24.85 0.66
CA LYS A 189 -0.31 -26.22 1.10
C LYS A 189 -1.67 -26.36 1.80
N ALA A 190 -2.11 -25.35 2.55
CA ALA A 190 -3.41 -25.33 3.22
C ALA A 190 -4.55 -25.16 2.22
N ASP A 191 -4.39 -24.28 1.21
CA ASP A 191 -5.37 -24.05 0.16
C ASP A 191 -5.60 -25.32 -0.67
N ASN A 192 -4.52 -26.02 -1.06
CA ASN A 192 -4.63 -27.31 -1.74
C ASN A 192 -5.39 -28.37 -0.92
N ARG A 193 -5.24 -28.36 0.42
CA ARG A 193 -5.99 -29.25 1.31
C ARG A 193 -7.47 -28.85 1.38
N LEU A 194 -7.76 -27.55 1.45
CA LEU A 194 -9.12 -27.02 1.46
C LEU A 194 -9.86 -27.41 0.17
N ASP A 195 -9.20 -27.30 -0.98
CA ASP A 195 -9.76 -27.71 -2.28
C ASP A 195 -10.09 -29.21 -2.31
N ASN A 196 -9.26 -30.04 -1.70
CA ASN A 196 -9.55 -31.47 -1.60
C ASN A 196 -10.76 -31.75 -0.69
N VAL A 197 -10.85 -31.10 0.47
CA VAL A 197 -11.99 -31.21 1.39
C VAL A 197 -13.29 -30.73 0.71
N ASN A 198 -13.24 -29.64 -0.04
CA ASN A 198 -14.40 -29.13 -0.77
C ASN A 198 -14.89 -30.12 -1.84
N LYS A 199 -13.97 -30.79 -2.56
CA LYS A 199 -14.33 -31.85 -3.51
C LYS A 199 -14.98 -33.05 -2.81
N GLU A 200 -14.43 -33.50 -1.68
CA GLU A 200 -15.01 -34.57 -0.88
C GLU A 200 -16.39 -34.20 -0.33
N LEU A 201 -16.57 -32.97 0.16
CA LEU A 201 -17.84 -32.48 0.67
C LEU A 201 -18.90 -32.45 -0.42
N LYS A 202 -18.54 -32.01 -1.62
CA LYS A 202 -19.43 -32.03 -2.79
C LYS A 202 -19.87 -33.45 -3.16
N LEU A 203 -18.95 -34.42 -3.14
CA LEU A 203 -19.28 -35.84 -3.36
C LEU A 203 -20.24 -36.36 -2.29
N LYS A 204 -20.01 -36.02 -1.01
CA LYS A 204 -20.89 -36.42 0.09
C LYS A 204 -22.28 -35.78 0.02
N GLU A 205 -22.37 -34.54 -0.44
CA GLU A 205 -23.64 -33.86 -0.69
C GLU A 205 -24.43 -34.54 -1.82
N GLU A 206 -23.76 -34.93 -2.91
CA GLU A 206 -24.36 -35.71 -4.00
C GLU A 206 -24.84 -37.10 -3.52
N GLU A 207 -24.05 -37.80 -2.69
CA GLU A 207 -24.47 -39.06 -2.06
C GLU A 207 -25.69 -38.89 -1.15
N LEU A 208 -25.71 -37.82 -0.33
CA LEU A 208 -26.83 -37.53 0.57
C LEU A 208 -28.12 -37.24 -0.21
N ASN A 209 -28.02 -36.48 -1.31
CA ASN A 209 -29.16 -36.21 -2.18
C ASN A 209 -29.73 -37.48 -2.80
N LYS A 210 -28.88 -38.39 -3.28
CA LYS A 210 -29.33 -39.71 -3.78
C LYS A 210 -30.03 -40.53 -2.69
N LEU A 211 -29.50 -40.53 -1.47
CA LEU A 211 -30.13 -41.24 -0.34
C LEU A 211 -31.51 -40.64 0.00
N LYS A 212 -31.61 -39.31 -0.07
CA LYS A 212 -32.86 -38.58 0.16
C LYS A 212 -33.91 -38.93 -0.90
N GLU A 213 -33.55 -38.92 -2.18
CA GLU A 213 -34.43 -39.35 -3.27
C GLU A 213 -34.93 -40.78 -3.08
N LEU A 214 -34.05 -41.72 -2.72
CA LEU A 214 -34.43 -43.11 -2.42
C LEU A 214 -35.41 -43.20 -1.25
N SER A 215 -35.18 -42.41 -0.19
CA SER A 215 -36.07 -42.39 0.98
C SER A 215 -37.44 -41.80 0.65
N GLU A 216 -37.50 -40.77 -0.20
CA GLU A 216 -38.75 -40.16 -0.67
C GLU A 216 -39.54 -41.15 -1.54
N GLU A 217 -38.85 -41.91 -2.39
CA GLU A 217 -39.44 -42.96 -3.23
C GLU A 217 -39.99 -44.12 -2.38
N GLU A 218 -39.27 -44.52 -1.33
CA GLU A 218 -39.73 -45.56 -0.40
C GLU A 218 -40.94 -45.09 0.43
N ILE A 219 -40.93 -43.85 0.92
CA ILE A 219 -42.08 -43.22 1.59
C ILE A 219 -43.29 -43.19 0.65
N PHE A 220 -43.09 -42.83 -0.63
CA PHE A 220 -44.16 -42.81 -1.61
C PHE A 220 -44.76 -44.20 -1.84
N LYS A 221 -43.90 -45.23 -1.93
CA LYS A 221 -44.33 -46.62 -2.08
C LYS A 221 -45.13 -47.12 -0.86
N LEU A 222 -44.63 -46.86 0.35
CA LEU A 222 -45.33 -47.19 1.60
C LEU A 222 -46.68 -46.46 1.71
N LYS A 223 -46.74 -45.21 1.24
CA LYS A 223 -47.99 -44.43 1.23
C LYS A 223 -49.04 -45.04 0.30
N ILE A 224 -48.64 -45.52 -0.89
CA ILE A 224 -49.55 -46.26 -1.80
C ILE A 224 -50.08 -47.54 -1.13
N GLU A 225 -49.20 -48.28 -0.45
CA GLU A 225 -49.58 -49.54 0.20
C GLU A 225 -50.51 -49.31 1.40
N SER A 226 -50.24 -48.28 2.20
CA SER A 226 -51.13 -47.82 3.27
C SER A 226 -52.53 -47.50 2.73
N VAL A 227 -52.64 -46.69 1.68
CA VAL A 227 -53.95 -46.37 1.05
C VAL A 227 -54.65 -47.64 0.55
N LYS A 228 -53.90 -48.58 -0.04
CA LYS A 228 -54.46 -49.87 -0.49
C LYS A 228 -54.99 -50.70 0.68
N SER A 229 -54.30 -50.70 1.82
CA SER A 229 -54.75 -51.38 3.03
C SER A 229 -55.95 -50.71 3.70
N GLU A 230 -56.01 -49.37 3.68
CA GLU A 230 -57.14 -48.56 4.16
C GLU A 230 -58.42 -48.91 3.37
N ASN A 231 -58.32 -48.94 2.03
CA ASN A 231 -59.45 -49.32 1.17
C ASN A 231 -59.94 -50.75 1.44
N ARG A 232 -59.03 -51.68 1.78
CA ARG A 232 -59.42 -53.05 2.16
C ARG A 232 -60.13 -53.07 3.51
N LEU A 233 -59.67 -52.26 4.47
CA LEU A 233 -60.32 -52.10 5.76
C LEU A 233 -61.72 -51.49 5.64
N ASP A 234 -61.90 -50.49 4.79
CA ASP A 234 -63.21 -49.89 4.51
C ASP A 234 -64.17 -50.91 3.90
N ASN A 235 -63.71 -51.73 2.94
CA ASN A 235 -64.51 -52.85 2.42
C ASN A 235 -64.92 -53.84 3.51
N VAL A 236 -63.98 -54.24 4.38
CA VAL A 236 -64.31 -55.13 5.51
C VAL A 236 -65.31 -54.47 6.46
N ARG A 237 -65.18 -53.17 6.70
CA ARG A 237 -66.09 -52.41 7.57
C ARG A 237 -67.51 -52.36 7.01
N GLU A 238 -67.67 -52.17 5.70
CA GLU A 238 -68.97 -52.23 5.02
C GLU A 238 -69.55 -53.66 5.02
N GLU A 239 -68.74 -54.70 4.79
CA GLU A 239 -69.20 -56.09 4.94
C GLU A 239 -69.69 -56.40 6.35
N LEU A 240 -68.97 -55.91 7.38
CA LEU A 240 -69.34 -56.08 8.78
C LEU A 240 -70.63 -55.34 9.12
N LYS A 241 -70.84 -54.17 8.52
CA LYS A 241 -72.08 -53.39 8.64
C LYS A 241 -73.27 -54.14 8.03
N LEU A 242 -73.11 -54.69 6.83
CA LEU A 242 -74.13 -55.55 6.20
C LEU A 242 -74.45 -56.79 7.04
N LYS A 243 -73.43 -57.49 7.55
CA LYS A 243 -73.62 -58.65 8.44
C LYS A 243 -74.32 -58.30 9.74
N LYS A 244 -74.04 -57.11 10.30
CA LYS A 244 -74.71 -56.61 11.50
C LYS A 244 -76.19 -56.34 11.24
N GLU A 245 -76.53 -55.75 10.08
CA GLU A 245 -77.93 -55.55 9.67
C GLU A 245 -78.66 -56.89 9.42
N GLU A 246 -77.99 -57.87 8.80
CA GLU A 246 -78.50 -59.24 8.61
C GLU A 246 -78.81 -59.94 9.95
N LEU A 247 -77.88 -59.86 10.90
CA LEU A 247 -78.04 -60.43 12.24
C LEU A 247 -79.19 -59.76 12.99
N ASN A 248 -79.37 -58.45 12.82
CA ASN A 248 -80.49 -57.73 13.42
C ASN A 248 -81.84 -58.18 12.86
N LYS A 249 -81.92 -58.43 11.54
CA LYS A 249 -83.13 -59.00 10.90
C LYS A 249 -83.43 -60.41 11.39
N GLN A 250 -82.41 -61.27 11.56
CA GLN A 250 -82.59 -62.60 12.14
C GLN A 250 -83.06 -62.52 13.59
N LYS A 251 -82.54 -61.57 14.36
CA LYS A 251 -82.96 -61.31 15.73
C LYS A 251 -84.44 -60.89 15.78
N GLU A 252 -84.87 -59.95 14.94
CA GLU A 252 -86.28 -59.54 14.82
C GLU A 252 -87.20 -60.72 14.44
N LEU A 253 -86.79 -61.57 13.49
CA LEU A 253 -87.52 -62.79 13.13
C LEU A 253 -87.64 -63.78 14.30
N SER A 254 -86.56 -63.99 15.05
CA SER A 254 -86.57 -64.88 16.22
C SER A 254 -87.39 -64.32 17.39
N GLU A 255 -87.39 -63.00 17.59
CA GLU A 255 -88.22 -62.33 18.59
C GLU A 255 -89.71 -62.41 18.22
N GLU A 256 -90.04 -62.36 16.93
CA GLU A 256 -91.42 -62.54 16.44
C GLU A 256 -91.90 -63.99 16.53
N GLU A 257 -91.04 -64.98 16.30
CA GLU A 257 -91.33 -66.40 16.55
C GLU A 257 -91.52 -66.69 18.05
N ILE A 258 -90.70 -66.09 18.91
CA ILE A 258 -90.86 -66.17 20.38
C ILE A 258 -92.19 -65.52 20.78
N PHE A 259 -92.60 -64.41 20.18
CA PHE A 259 -93.89 -63.77 20.45
C PHE A 259 -95.08 -64.66 20.03
N LYS A 260 -94.99 -65.35 18.88
CA LYS A 260 -95.99 -66.33 18.42
C LYS A 260 -96.05 -67.57 19.33
N LEU A 261 -94.92 -68.07 19.81
CA LEU A 261 -94.89 -69.17 20.77
C LEU A 261 -95.45 -68.73 22.13
N LYS A 262 -95.13 -67.52 22.59
CA LYS A 262 -95.59 -66.95 23.85
C LYS A 262 -97.12 -66.70 23.89
N THR A 263 -97.75 -66.51 22.73
CA THR A 263 -99.22 -66.40 22.61
C THR A 263 -99.92 -67.76 22.51
N ARG A 264 -99.21 -68.82 22.13
CA ARG A 264 -99.73 -70.20 22.00
C ARG A 264 -99.59 -71.04 23.27
N VAL A 265 -98.59 -70.75 24.10
CA VAL A 265 -98.38 -71.42 25.40
C VAL A 265 -99.61 -71.32 26.33
N PRO A 266 -100.32 -70.18 26.45
CA PRO A 266 -101.55 -70.09 27.24
C PRO A 266 -102.70 -70.96 26.70
N GLU A 267 -102.80 -71.15 25.38
CA GLU A 267 -103.81 -72.01 24.76
C GLU A 267 -103.57 -73.49 25.10
N TYR A 268 -102.31 -73.94 25.04
CA TYR A 268 -101.93 -75.29 25.45
C TYR A 268 -102.09 -75.53 26.95
N ILE A 269 -101.84 -74.51 27.79
CA ILE A 269 -102.11 -74.60 29.23
C ILE A 269 -103.62 -74.75 29.49
N HIS A 270 -104.47 -74.08 28.71
CA HIS A 270 -105.92 -74.21 28.85
C HIS A 270 -106.45 -75.57 28.38
N GLU A 271 -105.84 -76.15 27.34
CA GLU A 271 -106.15 -77.48 26.82
C GLU A 271 -105.71 -78.60 27.79
N ILE A 272 -104.57 -78.43 28.47
CA ILE A 272 -104.09 -79.36 29.50
C ILE A 272 -104.98 -79.34 30.75
N ILE A 273 -105.43 -78.15 31.20
CA ILE A 273 -106.35 -78.03 32.34
C ILE A 273 -107.67 -78.76 32.05
N ASN A 274 -108.18 -78.67 30.82
CA ASN A 274 -109.42 -79.33 30.41
C ASN A 274 -109.33 -80.88 30.37
N ILE A 275 -108.13 -81.43 30.08
CA ILE A 275 -107.89 -82.88 30.09
C ILE A 275 -107.72 -83.41 31.52
N VAL A 276 -107.10 -82.63 32.40
CA VAL A 276 -106.94 -82.99 33.83
C VAL A 276 -108.30 -83.03 34.53
N ASP A 277 -109.19 -82.08 34.26
CA ASP A 277 -110.57 -82.07 34.79
C ASP A 277 -111.41 -83.25 34.27
N GLN A 278 -111.13 -83.76 33.06
CA GLN A 278 -111.80 -84.93 32.48
C GLN A 278 -111.38 -86.25 33.13
N LEU A 279 -110.11 -86.35 33.55
CA LEU A 279 -109.56 -87.55 34.21
C LEU A 279 -109.95 -87.64 35.69
N GLU A 280 -110.23 -86.52 36.35
CA GLU A 280 -110.73 -86.50 37.74
C GLU A 280 -112.20 -86.93 37.83
N VAL A 281 -112.98 -86.79 36.75
CA VAL A 281 -114.37 -87.30 36.63
C VAL A 281 -114.43 -88.81 36.37
N ASP A 282 -113.48 -89.36 35.61
CA ASP A 282 -113.44 -90.79 35.29
C ASP A 282 -112.89 -91.67 36.44
N HIS A 283 -112.14 -91.06 37.36
CA HIS A 283 -111.58 -91.77 38.52
C HIS A 283 -112.63 -92.06 39.62
N GLU A 284 -113.73 -91.31 39.67
CA GLU A 284 -114.81 -91.54 40.66
C GLU A 284 -115.90 -92.50 40.15
N ASN A 285 -115.98 -92.74 38.83
CA ASN A 285 -116.92 -93.70 38.23
C ASN A 285 -116.47 -95.17 38.29
N LEU A 286 -115.17 -95.46 38.49
CA LEU A 286 -114.64 -96.83 38.61
C LEU A 286 -114.58 -97.36 40.05
N ARG A 287 -114.89 -96.50 41.04
CA ARG A 287 -114.85 -96.85 42.47
C ARG A 287 -116.09 -97.62 42.95
N MET A 288 -117.19 -97.57 42.21
CA MET A 288 -118.48 -98.20 42.58
C MET A 288 -118.69 -99.59 41.96
N GLU A 289 -117.77 -100.09 41.12
CA GLU A 289 -117.92 -101.37 40.40
C GLU A 289 -117.00 -102.50 40.94
N LEU A 290 -116.21 -102.24 41.99
CA LEU A 290 -115.24 -103.19 42.55
C LEU A 290 -115.66 -103.78 43.91
N GLN A 291 -116.98 -104.01 44.06
CA GLN A 291 -117.55 -104.66 45.23
C GLN A 291 -118.60 -105.72 44.85
N SER A 292 -118.26 -106.63 43.93
CA SER A 292 -118.96 -107.92 43.86
C SER A 292 -118.07 -109.00 43.20
N LYS A 293 -117.80 -110.06 43.98
CA LYS A 293 -117.13 -111.35 43.65
C LYS A 293 -115.61 -111.30 43.61
N SER A 294 -114.86 -111.71 44.65
CA SER A 294 -114.84 -113.00 45.37
C SER A 294 -114.48 -114.20 44.51
N SER A 295 -113.22 -114.29 44.06
CA SER A 295 -112.40 -115.52 44.05
C SER A 295 -111.18 -115.39 43.12
N GLU A 296 -110.08 -114.75 43.53
CA GLU A 296 -108.82 -114.94 42.78
C GLU A 296 -107.54 -114.62 43.57
N THR A 297 -107.47 -115.19 44.78
CA THR A 297 -106.32 -115.09 45.70
C THR A 297 -105.07 -115.85 45.21
N ASN A 298 -105.05 -116.37 43.98
CA ASN A 298 -103.90 -117.05 43.36
C ASN A 298 -103.37 -116.35 42.10
N LEU A 299 -103.98 -115.25 41.63
CA LEU A 299 -103.49 -114.39 40.55
C LEU A 299 -102.79 -113.13 41.10
N LEU A 300 -103.21 -112.66 42.27
CA LEU A 300 -102.59 -111.54 43.00
C LEU A 300 -101.19 -111.88 43.55
N GLN A 301 -100.82 -113.16 43.65
CA GLN A 301 -99.44 -113.57 43.98
C GLN A 301 -98.49 -113.46 42.77
N GLY A 302 -99.02 -113.56 41.55
CA GLY A 302 -98.30 -113.25 40.31
C GLY A 302 -98.17 -111.74 40.09
N GLN A 303 -99.22 -110.97 40.38
CA GLN A 303 -99.18 -109.50 40.27
C GLN A 303 -98.37 -108.84 41.39
N LEU A 304 -98.33 -109.39 42.61
CA LEU A 304 -97.40 -108.95 43.66
C LEU A 304 -95.96 -109.26 43.28
N LYS A 305 -95.70 -110.38 42.58
CA LYS A 305 -94.37 -110.70 42.07
C LYS A 305 -93.96 -109.77 40.92
N VAL A 306 -94.86 -109.43 40.01
CA VAL A 306 -94.63 -108.42 38.96
C VAL A 306 -94.47 -107.02 39.56
N ALA A 307 -95.22 -106.66 40.60
CA ALA A 307 -95.05 -105.38 41.30
C ALA A 307 -93.76 -105.33 42.12
N GLN A 308 -93.32 -106.45 42.70
CA GLN A 308 -92.00 -106.57 43.33
C GLN A 308 -90.86 -106.52 42.30
N GLU A 309 -91.02 -107.17 41.14
CA GLU A 309 -90.07 -107.10 40.02
C GLU A 309 -90.00 -105.67 39.45
N ASN A 310 -91.13 -104.98 39.27
CA ASN A 310 -91.19 -103.57 38.87
C ASN A 310 -90.65 -102.62 39.95
N MET A 311 -90.81 -102.94 41.23
CA MET A 311 -90.22 -102.17 42.33
C MET A 311 -88.70 -102.34 42.34
N VAL A 312 -88.19 -103.55 42.10
CA VAL A 312 -86.76 -103.81 41.95
C VAL A 312 -86.21 -103.12 40.69
N GLU A 313 -86.96 -103.13 39.58
CA GLU A 313 -86.57 -102.46 38.33
C GLU A 313 -86.56 -100.93 38.48
N SER A 314 -87.59 -100.35 39.11
CA SER A 314 -87.62 -98.93 39.43
C SER A 314 -86.59 -98.53 40.50
N GLU A 315 -86.25 -99.39 41.46
CA GLU A 315 -85.11 -99.17 42.36
C GLU A 315 -83.78 -99.20 41.61
N LEU A 316 -83.62 -100.10 40.63
CA LEU A 316 -82.44 -100.16 39.77
C LEU A 316 -82.32 -98.90 38.90
N GLU A 317 -83.44 -98.42 38.34
CA GLU A 317 -83.53 -97.21 37.53
C GLU A 317 -83.24 -95.96 38.37
N LEU A 318 -83.78 -95.90 39.60
CA LEU A 318 -83.55 -94.81 40.55
C LEU A 318 -82.10 -94.81 41.07
N VAL A 319 -81.48 -95.98 41.22
CA VAL A 319 -80.03 -96.09 41.48
C VAL A 319 -79.23 -95.62 40.26
N SER A 320 -79.67 -95.92 39.04
CA SER A 320 -79.03 -95.44 37.80
C SER A 320 -79.13 -93.92 37.67
N GLU A 321 -80.31 -93.31 37.90
CA GLU A 321 -80.52 -91.86 37.94
C GLU A 321 -79.74 -91.19 39.06
N ARG A 322 -79.66 -91.79 40.26
CA ARG A 322 -78.80 -91.26 41.34
C ARG A 322 -77.33 -91.25 40.93
N THR A 323 -76.89 -92.30 40.23
CA THR A 323 -75.53 -92.39 39.70
C THR A 323 -75.29 -91.35 38.61
N GLN A 324 -76.25 -91.14 37.70
CA GLN A 324 -76.18 -90.11 36.65
C GLN A 324 -76.22 -88.69 37.23
N ASN A 325 -77.08 -88.41 38.21
CA ASN A 325 -77.12 -87.14 38.92
C ASN A 325 -75.83 -86.87 39.71
N GLN A 326 -75.18 -87.92 40.21
CA GLN A 326 -73.88 -87.79 40.83
C GLN A 326 -72.82 -87.40 39.80
N MET A 327 -72.80 -88.04 38.62
CA MET A 327 -71.91 -87.64 37.51
C MET A 327 -72.16 -86.19 37.06
N LEU A 328 -73.43 -85.77 36.94
CA LEU A 328 -73.78 -84.39 36.59
C LEU A 328 -73.32 -83.40 37.66
N ARG A 329 -73.48 -83.72 38.95
CA ARG A 329 -72.97 -82.89 40.04
C ARG A 329 -71.45 -82.76 39.99
N ASP A 330 -70.74 -83.85 39.74
CA ASP A 330 -69.28 -83.82 39.65
C ASP A 330 -68.83 -83.05 38.39
N LEU A 331 -69.58 -83.17 37.28
CA LEU A 331 -69.35 -82.36 36.08
C LEU A 331 -69.56 -80.87 36.35
N VAL A 332 -70.64 -80.47 37.03
CA VAL A 332 -70.88 -79.07 37.44
C VAL A 332 -69.73 -78.56 38.30
N LYS A 333 -69.28 -79.32 39.30
CA LYS A 333 -68.12 -78.95 40.12
C LYS A 333 -66.85 -78.77 39.29
N THR A 334 -66.62 -79.62 38.28
CA THR A 334 -65.46 -79.45 37.38
C THR A 334 -65.58 -78.18 36.53
N TYR A 335 -66.78 -77.83 36.07
CA TYR A 335 -67.01 -76.57 35.33
C TYR A 335 -66.86 -75.34 36.22
N GLU A 336 -67.39 -75.34 37.45
CA GLU A 336 -67.22 -74.26 38.43
C GLU A 336 -65.72 -74.07 38.78
N ALA A 337 -64.99 -75.17 38.98
CA ALA A 337 -63.55 -75.10 39.21
C ALA A 337 -62.79 -74.53 37.99
N ASN A 338 -63.25 -74.84 36.77
CA ASN A 338 -62.65 -74.31 35.54
C ASN A 338 -62.97 -72.81 35.34
N GLU A 339 -64.21 -72.39 35.59
CA GLU A 339 -64.65 -71.00 35.52
C GLU A 339 -63.86 -70.13 36.51
N THR A 340 -63.73 -70.57 37.77
CA THR A 340 -62.92 -69.86 38.78
C THR A 340 -61.44 -69.81 38.41
N ASN A 341 -60.92 -70.81 37.70
CA ASN A 341 -59.54 -70.78 37.21
C ASN A 341 -59.36 -69.79 36.04
N GLN A 342 -60.31 -69.77 35.10
CA GLN A 342 -60.33 -68.79 34.00
C GLN A 342 -60.47 -67.36 34.52
N GLU A 343 -61.30 -67.13 35.54
CA GLU A 343 -61.45 -65.79 36.12
C GLU A 343 -60.15 -65.29 36.78
N LYS A 344 -59.43 -66.19 37.48
CA LYS A 344 -58.08 -65.88 37.99
C LYS A 344 -57.10 -65.55 36.87
N GLU A 345 -57.15 -66.26 35.75
CA GLU A 345 -56.29 -66.00 34.59
C GLU A 345 -56.62 -64.65 33.93
N VAL A 346 -57.90 -64.30 33.78
CA VAL A 346 -58.35 -62.99 33.30
C VAL A 346 -57.89 -61.87 34.23
N GLN A 347 -58.01 -62.04 35.55
CA GLN A 347 -57.52 -61.05 36.51
C GLN A 347 -56.01 -60.87 36.43
N LYS A 348 -55.26 -61.98 36.26
CA LYS A 348 -53.81 -61.95 36.06
C LYS A 348 -53.42 -61.20 34.78
N LEU A 349 -54.04 -61.53 33.65
CA LEU A 349 -53.81 -60.83 32.38
C LEU A 349 -54.17 -59.34 32.47
N LYS A 350 -55.23 -59.00 33.20
CA LYS A 350 -55.61 -57.60 33.44
C LYS A 350 -54.55 -56.84 34.24
N SER A 351 -53.96 -57.46 35.27
CA SER A 351 -52.85 -56.84 36.00
C SER A 351 -51.61 -56.67 35.12
N GLU A 352 -51.24 -57.68 34.33
CA GLU A 352 -50.10 -57.60 33.41
C GLU A 352 -50.30 -56.51 32.33
N MET A 353 -51.54 -56.38 31.81
CA MET A 353 -51.89 -55.32 30.87
C MET A 353 -51.75 -53.92 31.50
N LEU A 354 -52.19 -53.73 32.75
CA LEU A 354 -52.05 -52.45 33.46
C LEU A 354 -50.58 -52.11 33.73
N ASP A 355 -49.76 -53.09 34.11
CA ASP A 355 -48.32 -52.90 34.31
C ASP A 355 -47.62 -52.52 33.00
N LEU A 356 -47.95 -53.20 31.89
CA LEU A 356 -47.44 -52.83 30.56
C LEU A 356 -47.89 -51.43 30.15
N GLN A 357 -49.15 -51.07 30.40
CA GLN A 357 -49.68 -49.74 30.12
C GLN A 357 -48.93 -48.66 30.91
N ALA A 358 -48.68 -48.89 32.20
CA ALA A 358 -47.90 -47.98 33.04
C ALA A 358 -46.47 -47.82 32.52
N LYS A 359 -45.83 -48.93 32.10
CA LYS A 359 -44.50 -48.91 31.49
C LYS A 359 -44.46 -48.09 30.19
N PHE A 360 -45.43 -48.29 29.29
CA PHE A 360 -45.52 -47.50 28.06
C PHE A 360 -45.73 -46.00 28.34
N CYS A 361 -46.57 -45.65 29.31
CA CYS A 361 -46.75 -44.25 29.71
C CYS A 361 -45.44 -43.62 30.23
N PHE A 362 -44.67 -44.37 31.01
CA PHE A 362 -43.35 -43.92 31.49
C PHE A 362 -42.37 -43.71 30.33
N ASP A 363 -42.30 -44.65 29.39
CA ASP A 363 -41.42 -44.54 28.22
C ASP A 363 -41.80 -43.35 27.33
N ILE A 364 -43.10 -43.11 27.10
CA ILE A 364 -43.60 -41.94 26.36
C ILE A 364 -43.19 -40.64 27.06
N ALA A 365 -43.34 -40.55 28.39
CA ALA A 365 -42.95 -39.36 29.14
C ALA A 365 -41.44 -39.12 29.09
N SER A 366 -40.63 -40.19 29.20
CA SER A 366 -39.18 -40.13 29.07
C SER A 366 -38.74 -39.65 27.68
N LEU A 367 -39.32 -40.21 26.62
CA LEU A 367 -39.07 -39.79 25.23
C LEU A 367 -39.49 -38.35 24.98
N SER A 368 -40.66 -37.93 25.50
CA SER A 368 -41.12 -36.54 25.39
C SER A 368 -40.14 -35.57 26.05
N LYS A 369 -39.61 -35.91 27.23
CA LYS A 369 -38.60 -35.10 27.92
C LYS A 369 -37.31 -34.98 27.11
N GLN A 370 -36.82 -36.10 26.57
CA GLN A 370 -35.64 -36.11 25.69
C GLN A 370 -35.86 -35.26 24.42
N ASN A 371 -37.04 -35.31 23.83
CA ASN A 371 -37.35 -34.54 22.63
C ASN A 371 -37.34 -33.02 22.89
N ILE A 372 -37.89 -32.58 24.04
CA ILE A 372 -37.82 -31.17 24.47
C ILE A 372 -36.36 -30.73 24.65
N GLU A 373 -35.54 -31.57 25.30
CA GLU A 373 -34.12 -31.27 25.50
C GLU A 373 -33.38 -31.16 24.16
N LEU A 374 -33.57 -32.11 23.24
CA LEU A 374 -32.95 -32.09 21.92
C LEU A 374 -33.40 -30.87 21.09
N THR A 375 -34.68 -30.50 21.16
CA THR A 375 -35.22 -29.32 20.47
C THR A 375 -34.55 -28.04 20.98
N SER A 376 -34.41 -27.89 22.31
CA SER A 376 -33.73 -26.72 22.88
C SER A 376 -32.24 -26.64 22.52
N LYS A 377 -31.54 -27.78 22.47
CA LYS A 377 -30.14 -27.86 22.00
C LYS A 377 -30.02 -27.47 20.54
N LEU A 378 -30.94 -27.94 19.68
CA LEU A 378 -30.97 -27.60 18.27
C LEU A 378 -31.19 -26.11 18.05
N GLU A 379 -32.10 -25.48 18.80
CA GLU A 379 -32.36 -24.05 18.72
C GLU A 379 -31.15 -23.21 19.16
N ASN A 380 -30.44 -23.64 20.21
CA ASN A 380 -29.18 -23.03 20.64
C ASN A 380 -28.06 -23.19 19.58
N CYS A 381 -27.90 -24.37 19.00
CA CYS A 381 -26.96 -24.57 17.88
C CYS A 381 -27.30 -23.66 16.70
N ASN A 382 -28.57 -23.50 16.36
CA ASN A 382 -29.02 -22.60 15.29
C ASN A 382 -28.73 -21.13 15.59
N SER A 383 -28.92 -20.66 16.83
CA SER A 383 -28.59 -19.29 17.21
C SER A 383 -27.07 -19.02 17.15
N ARG A 384 -26.26 -19.97 17.64
CA ARG A 384 -24.79 -19.92 17.52
C ARG A 384 -24.32 -19.91 16.07
N ASN A 385 -24.91 -20.72 15.19
CA ASN A 385 -24.59 -20.71 13.77
C ASN A 385 -24.95 -19.38 13.11
N LYS A 386 -26.08 -18.77 13.47
CA LYS A 386 -26.44 -17.42 12.98
C LYS A 386 -25.44 -16.36 13.43
N GLU A 387 -24.95 -16.43 14.68
CA GLU A 387 -23.93 -15.52 15.18
C GLU A 387 -22.58 -15.70 14.47
N LEU A 388 -22.13 -16.95 14.29
CA LEU A 388 -20.92 -17.27 13.56
C LEU A 388 -20.99 -16.79 12.10
N GLY A 389 -22.15 -16.96 11.44
CA GLY A 389 -22.37 -16.44 10.09
C GLY A 389 -22.24 -14.91 10.01
N LYS A 390 -22.70 -14.18 11.03
CA LYS A 390 -22.50 -12.71 11.11
C LYS A 390 -21.02 -12.35 11.28
N LYS A 391 -20.31 -13.06 12.17
CA LYS A 391 -18.87 -12.84 12.39
C LYS A 391 -18.03 -13.15 11.14
N LEU A 392 -18.39 -14.21 10.39
CA LEU A 392 -17.74 -14.55 9.13
C LEU A 392 -17.88 -13.42 8.10
N LYS A 393 -19.10 -12.91 7.90
CA LYS A 393 -19.36 -11.78 7.00
C LYS A 393 -18.61 -10.52 7.42
N GLN A 394 -18.52 -10.26 8.73
CA GLN A 394 -17.74 -9.14 9.26
C GLN A 394 -16.25 -9.30 8.95
N TYR A 395 -15.69 -10.49 9.16
CA TYR A 395 -14.29 -10.79 8.86
C TYR A 395 -13.98 -10.65 7.36
N GLU A 396 -14.87 -11.11 6.48
CA GLU A 396 -14.74 -10.93 5.03
C GLU A 396 -14.72 -9.45 4.64
N ALA A 397 -15.62 -8.63 5.22
CA ALA A 397 -15.65 -7.20 4.97
C ALA A 397 -14.38 -6.49 5.49
N GLU A 398 -13.89 -6.87 6.68
CA GLU A 398 -12.65 -6.33 7.24
C GLU A 398 -11.42 -6.72 6.39
N LYS A 399 -11.36 -7.95 5.90
CA LYS A 399 -10.32 -8.42 4.98
C LYS A 399 -10.32 -7.63 3.67
N LEU A 400 -11.50 -7.33 3.11
CA LEU A 400 -11.63 -6.51 1.91
C LEU A 400 -11.11 -5.09 2.14
N ASN A 401 -11.49 -4.47 3.27
CA ASN A 401 -11.00 -3.14 3.65
C ASN A 401 -9.48 -3.12 3.85
N GLN A 402 -8.89 -4.17 4.41
CA GLN A 402 -7.43 -4.29 4.55
C GLN A 402 -6.73 -4.40 3.18
N LEU A 403 -7.30 -5.14 2.23
CA LEU A 403 -6.78 -5.22 0.87
C LEU A 403 -6.86 -3.87 0.14
N GLU A 404 -7.96 -3.14 0.32
CA GLU A 404 -8.11 -1.79 -0.23
C GLU A 404 -7.10 -0.82 0.38
N LEU A 405 -6.91 -0.85 1.70
CA LEU A 405 -5.88 -0.08 2.40
C LEU A 405 -4.47 -0.39 1.84
N HIS A 406 -4.14 -1.66 1.67
CA HIS A 406 -2.85 -2.07 1.11
C HIS A 406 -2.66 -1.60 -0.34
N ALA A 407 -3.72 -1.66 -1.16
CA ALA A 407 -3.68 -1.12 -2.52
C ALA A 407 -3.43 0.40 -2.53
N THR A 408 -4.08 1.15 -1.65
CA THR A 408 -3.81 2.60 -1.52
C THR A 408 -2.39 2.90 -1.04
N GLN A 409 -1.84 2.06 -0.15
CA GLN A 409 -0.46 2.19 0.33
C GLN A 409 0.56 2.00 -0.80
N ILE A 410 0.35 1.02 -1.70
CA ILE A 410 1.21 0.81 -2.87
C ILE A 410 1.20 2.06 -3.77
N VAL A 411 0.01 2.60 -4.08
CA VAL A 411 -0.11 3.80 -4.93
C VAL A 411 0.62 5.00 -4.34
N LEU A 412 0.51 5.22 -3.02
CA LEU A 412 1.23 6.29 -2.34
C LEU A 412 2.75 6.08 -2.34
N GLN A 413 3.22 4.83 -2.25
CA GLN A 413 4.65 4.52 -2.37
C GLN A 413 5.19 4.85 -3.77
N ASP A 414 4.45 4.52 -4.82
CA ASP A 414 4.82 4.86 -6.20
C ASP A 414 4.87 6.38 -6.41
N GLU A 415 3.90 7.13 -5.87
CA GLU A 415 3.89 8.59 -5.92
C GLU A 415 5.10 9.21 -5.20
N ILE A 416 5.46 8.69 -4.02
CA ILE A 416 6.66 9.13 -3.29
C ILE A 416 7.93 8.89 -4.11
N VAL A 417 8.05 7.73 -4.78
CA VAL A 417 9.21 7.42 -5.64
C VAL A 417 9.27 8.38 -6.82
N SER A 418 8.14 8.65 -7.48
CA SER A 418 8.05 9.62 -8.58
C SER A 418 8.46 11.04 -8.13
N LEU A 419 7.93 11.51 -6.99
CA LEU A 419 8.26 12.84 -6.46
C LEU A 419 9.74 12.97 -6.07
N ARG A 420 10.36 11.92 -5.54
CA ARG A 420 11.81 11.90 -5.26
C ARG A 420 12.64 12.03 -6.52
N GLN A 421 12.24 11.36 -7.59
CA GLN A 421 12.92 11.46 -8.88
C GLN A 421 12.78 12.85 -9.49
N GLU A 422 11.59 13.45 -9.44
CA GLU A 422 11.36 14.82 -9.89
C GLU A 422 12.20 15.82 -9.09
N LEU A 423 12.28 15.67 -7.77
CA LEU A 423 13.07 16.54 -6.91
C LEU A 423 14.57 16.43 -7.22
N LYS A 424 15.08 15.22 -7.50
CA LYS A 424 16.45 15.02 -7.94
C LYS A 424 16.74 15.75 -9.26
N GLN A 425 15.86 15.60 -10.26
CA GLN A 425 16.01 16.31 -11.53
C GLN A 425 16.02 17.83 -11.35
N ARG A 426 15.11 18.38 -10.51
CA ARG A 426 15.07 19.81 -10.23
C ARG A 426 16.33 20.32 -9.53
N MET A 427 16.96 19.49 -8.69
CA MET A 427 18.22 19.81 -8.03
C MET A 427 19.36 19.90 -9.05
N ASP A 428 19.43 18.93 -9.97
CA ASP A 428 20.42 18.93 -11.06
C ASP A 428 20.24 20.14 -11.99
N ASP A 429 18.98 20.49 -12.33
CA ASP A 429 18.65 21.68 -13.12
C ASP A 429 19.06 22.98 -12.38
N ALA A 430 18.81 23.06 -11.07
CA ALA A 430 19.20 24.20 -10.25
C ALA A 430 20.72 24.36 -10.20
N GLU A 431 21.47 23.27 -10.03
CA GLU A 431 22.94 23.29 -10.07
C GLU A 431 23.46 23.79 -11.43
N ALA A 432 22.87 23.32 -12.53
CA ALA A 432 23.22 23.80 -13.87
C ALA A 432 22.94 25.30 -14.05
N THR A 433 21.83 25.81 -13.49
CA THR A 433 21.55 27.25 -13.53
C THR A 433 22.49 28.09 -12.66
N ASN A 434 22.89 27.59 -11.49
CA ASN A 434 23.88 28.25 -10.63
C ASN A 434 25.23 28.36 -11.33
N LYS A 435 25.68 27.30 -12.00
CA LYS A 435 26.91 27.34 -12.80
C LYS A 435 26.88 28.42 -13.88
N LYS A 436 25.75 28.58 -14.58
CA LYS A 436 25.57 29.67 -15.57
C LYS A 436 25.60 31.06 -14.93
N LEU A 437 25.05 31.20 -13.72
CA LEU A 437 25.11 32.45 -12.97
C LEU A 437 26.56 32.79 -12.59
N ASP A 438 27.35 31.81 -12.16
CA ASP A 438 28.76 32.00 -11.85
C ASP A 438 29.57 32.40 -13.10
N GLU A 439 29.33 31.73 -14.23
CA GLU A 439 29.91 32.10 -15.52
C GLU A 439 29.55 33.55 -15.91
N ALA A 440 28.29 33.96 -15.74
CA ALA A 440 27.85 35.32 -15.99
C ALA A 440 28.52 36.33 -15.04
N ASN A 441 28.69 36.00 -13.76
CA ASN A 441 29.38 36.84 -12.78
C ASN A 441 30.85 37.06 -13.16
N VAL A 442 31.54 36.01 -13.64
CA VAL A 442 32.91 36.13 -14.17
C VAL A 442 32.94 37.08 -15.38
N MET A 443 32.00 36.97 -16.30
CA MET A 443 31.91 37.89 -17.45
C MET A 443 31.66 39.33 -17.02
N ILE A 444 30.77 39.56 -16.05
CA ILE A 444 30.49 40.90 -15.49
C ILE A 444 31.75 41.49 -14.87
N ASN A 445 32.50 40.72 -14.07
CA ASN A 445 33.74 41.18 -13.46
C ASN A 445 34.80 41.53 -14.51
N ASN A 446 34.93 40.72 -15.55
CA ASN A 446 35.83 41.01 -16.68
C ASN A 446 35.44 42.30 -17.40
N LEU A 447 34.15 42.49 -17.71
CA LEU A 447 33.66 43.72 -18.34
C LEU A 447 33.87 44.94 -17.44
N LYS A 448 33.67 44.81 -16.13
CA LYS A 448 33.93 45.87 -15.15
C LYS A 448 35.40 46.28 -15.15
N ALA A 449 36.33 45.33 -15.19
CA ALA A 449 37.76 45.62 -15.28
C ALA A 449 38.12 46.35 -16.59
N VAL A 450 37.53 45.94 -17.72
CA VAL A 450 37.71 46.62 -19.02
C VAL A 450 37.18 48.06 -18.98
N ILE A 451 36.02 48.30 -18.35
CA ILE A 451 35.45 49.64 -18.19
C ILE A 451 36.39 50.51 -17.34
N CYS A 452 36.84 50.03 -16.17
CA CYS A 452 37.77 50.78 -15.33
C CYS A 452 39.06 51.15 -16.08
N SER A 453 39.66 50.21 -16.83
CA SER A 453 40.85 50.48 -17.65
C SER A 453 40.59 51.55 -18.73
N ARG A 454 39.41 51.55 -19.35
CA ARG A 454 39.02 52.57 -20.33
C ARG A 454 38.82 53.93 -19.67
N ASP A 455 38.19 53.97 -18.50
CA ASP A 455 37.99 55.21 -17.75
C ASP A 455 39.32 55.84 -17.33
N ASP A 456 40.30 55.03 -16.90
CA ASP A 456 41.66 55.49 -16.62
C ASP A 456 42.32 56.10 -17.87
N LYS A 457 42.18 55.44 -19.03
CA LYS A 457 42.67 55.99 -20.31
C LYS A 457 41.99 57.30 -20.68
N ILE A 458 40.66 57.40 -20.52
CA ILE A 458 39.90 58.63 -20.77
C ILE A 458 40.37 59.74 -19.85
N SER A 459 40.56 59.46 -18.56
CA SER A 459 41.09 60.41 -17.58
C SER A 459 42.47 60.94 -17.99
N ASN A 460 43.37 60.04 -18.40
CA ASN A 460 44.69 60.41 -18.90
C ASN A 460 44.64 61.28 -20.17
N MET A 461 43.80 60.92 -21.15
CA MET A 461 43.62 61.72 -22.37
C MET A 461 43.00 63.10 -22.07
N LYS A 462 42.08 63.18 -21.11
CA LYS A 462 41.49 64.44 -20.67
C LYS A 462 42.54 65.37 -20.06
N LYS A 463 43.37 64.83 -19.16
CA LYS A 463 44.51 65.57 -18.58
C LYS A 463 45.45 66.09 -19.66
N TYR A 464 45.86 65.23 -20.60
CA TYR A 464 46.69 65.65 -21.74
C TYR A 464 46.03 66.78 -22.57
N THR A 465 44.72 66.68 -22.81
CA THR A 465 43.96 67.71 -23.53
C THR A 465 43.97 69.04 -22.78
N ASP A 466 43.81 69.01 -21.44
CA ASP A 466 43.85 70.19 -20.59
C ASP A 466 45.27 70.82 -20.54
N ASP A 467 46.32 69.99 -20.51
CA ASP A 467 47.72 70.43 -20.57
C ASP A 467 48.01 71.15 -21.91
N VAL A 468 47.65 70.53 -23.04
CA VAL A 468 47.81 71.14 -24.38
C VAL A 468 47.03 72.46 -24.49
N LYS A 469 45.79 72.49 -23.96
CA LYS A 469 44.98 73.72 -23.94
C LYS A 469 45.62 74.83 -23.12
N THR A 470 46.33 74.48 -22.04
CA THR A 470 47.06 75.44 -21.21
C THR A 470 48.28 75.97 -21.94
N SER A 471 49.11 75.09 -22.54
CA SER A 471 50.25 75.48 -23.35
C SER A 471 49.86 76.35 -24.56
N LEU A 472 48.72 76.07 -25.19
CA LEU A 472 48.21 76.89 -26.30
C LEU A 472 47.85 78.31 -25.83
N LYS A 473 47.26 78.46 -24.63
CA LYS A 473 46.96 79.78 -24.06
C LYS A 473 48.23 80.56 -23.75
N GLU A 474 49.23 79.91 -23.15
CA GLU A 474 50.54 80.52 -22.90
C GLU A 474 51.19 81.00 -24.20
N LEU A 475 51.21 80.13 -25.22
CA LEU A 475 51.74 80.47 -26.54
C LEU A 475 50.99 81.64 -27.20
N MET A 476 49.67 81.73 -27.03
CA MET A 476 48.90 82.89 -27.52
C MET A 476 49.29 84.18 -26.81
N VAL A 477 49.53 84.15 -25.49
CA VAL A 477 50.00 85.31 -24.72
C VAL A 477 51.41 85.73 -25.17
N ASP A 478 52.31 84.77 -25.38
CA ASP A 478 53.65 85.03 -25.91
C ASP A 478 53.58 85.65 -27.31
N TYR A 479 52.71 85.11 -28.18
CA TYR A 479 52.46 85.65 -29.51
C TYR A 479 51.93 87.09 -29.47
N ASP A 480 50.94 87.38 -28.64
CA ASP A 480 50.38 88.72 -28.49
C ASP A 480 51.42 89.71 -27.94
N THR A 481 52.28 89.26 -27.02
CA THR A 481 53.39 90.05 -26.47
C THR A 481 54.42 90.37 -27.57
N ALA A 482 54.87 89.37 -28.31
CA ALA A 482 55.80 89.54 -29.42
C ALA A 482 55.22 90.43 -30.53
N LEU A 483 53.92 90.29 -30.83
CA LEU A 483 53.23 91.14 -31.80
C LEU A 483 53.20 92.60 -31.35
N ASN A 484 52.96 92.87 -30.08
CA ASN A 484 53.02 94.21 -29.51
C ASN A 484 54.44 94.79 -29.55
N GLU A 485 55.47 93.98 -29.24
CA GLU A 485 56.87 94.39 -29.40
C GLU A 485 57.21 94.74 -30.85
N VAL A 486 56.78 93.92 -31.81
CA VAL A 486 56.96 94.19 -33.25
C VAL A 486 56.28 95.50 -33.64
N ASN A 487 55.06 95.76 -33.16
CA ASN A 487 54.35 97.01 -33.42
C ASN A 487 55.08 98.22 -32.82
N ASN A 488 55.61 98.10 -31.60
CA ASN A 488 56.43 99.14 -30.95
C ASN A 488 57.74 99.39 -31.72
N LEU A 489 58.43 98.33 -32.15
CA LEU A 489 59.63 98.43 -32.97
C LEU A 489 59.32 99.08 -34.32
N LYS A 490 58.19 98.73 -34.96
CA LYS A 490 57.75 99.34 -36.21
C LYS A 490 57.47 100.84 -36.06
N LEU A 491 56.84 101.27 -34.97
CA LEU A 491 56.71 102.68 -34.62
C LEU A 491 58.08 103.35 -34.46
N ARG A 492 59.00 102.71 -33.72
CA ARG A 492 60.35 103.23 -33.51
C ARG A 492 61.17 103.35 -34.79
N VAL A 493 61.05 102.38 -35.69
CA VAL A 493 61.65 102.43 -37.03
C VAL A 493 61.08 103.62 -37.81
N GLY A 494 59.77 103.83 -37.80
CA GLY A 494 59.15 104.98 -38.44
C GLY A 494 59.61 106.34 -37.86
N GLU A 495 59.79 106.44 -36.54
CA GLU A 495 60.39 107.62 -35.91
C GLU A 495 61.83 107.86 -36.39
N LEU A 496 62.65 106.81 -36.45
CA LEU A 496 64.03 106.89 -36.90
C LEU A 496 64.14 107.24 -38.39
N GLU A 497 63.29 106.68 -39.25
CA GLU A 497 63.22 107.02 -40.68
C GLU A 497 62.89 108.50 -40.89
N ASN A 498 61.93 109.03 -40.13
CA ASN A 498 61.59 110.47 -40.15
C ASN A 498 62.77 111.34 -39.68
N GLU A 499 63.47 110.92 -38.62
CA GLU A 499 64.65 111.63 -38.12
C GLU A 499 65.82 111.60 -39.11
N VAL A 500 66.06 110.46 -39.78
CA VAL A 500 67.07 110.35 -40.85
C VAL A 500 66.72 111.27 -42.02
N THR A 501 65.44 111.33 -42.42
CA THR A 501 64.98 112.24 -43.49
C THR A 501 65.25 113.69 -43.11
N ARG A 502 64.91 114.09 -41.87
CA ARG A 502 65.18 115.43 -41.33
C ARG A 502 66.68 115.76 -41.32
N GLN A 503 67.52 114.82 -40.90
CA GLN A 503 68.97 115.01 -40.91
C GLN A 503 69.52 115.11 -42.33
N ASN A 504 69.01 114.31 -43.27
CA ASN A 504 69.38 114.40 -44.68
C ASN A 504 69.00 115.77 -45.28
N ASP A 505 67.84 116.32 -44.93
CA ASP A 505 67.45 117.68 -45.33
C ASP A 505 68.43 118.72 -44.78
N VAL A 506 68.79 118.63 -43.49
CA VAL A 506 69.78 119.53 -42.87
C VAL A 506 71.17 119.40 -43.52
N ILE A 507 71.60 118.18 -43.84
CA ILE A 507 72.87 117.92 -44.54
C ILE A 507 72.83 118.47 -45.96
N SER A 508 71.72 118.28 -46.68
CA SER A 508 71.50 118.82 -48.02
C SER A 508 71.57 120.35 -48.01
N ASP A 509 70.87 120.99 -47.07
CA ASP A 509 70.93 122.44 -46.84
C ASP A 509 72.34 122.92 -46.50
N ALA A 510 73.06 122.21 -45.63
CA ALA A 510 74.43 122.54 -45.28
C ALA A 510 75.39 122.36 -46.47
N ALA A 511 75.20 121.30 -47.26
CA ALA A 511 75.96 121.03 -48.48
C ALA A 511 75.68 122.09 -49.56
N GLU A 512 74.43 122.53 -49.70
CA GLU A 512 74.05 123.59 -50.64
C GLU A 512 74.60 124.94 -50.18
N LYS A 513 74.53 125.27 -48.88
CA LYS A 513 75.23 126.45 -48.32
C LYS A 513 76.73 126.41 -48.56
N LYS A 514 77.37 125.24 -48.46
CA LYS A 514 78.81 125.06 -48.78
C LYS A 514 79.08 125.24 -50.27
N LYS A 515 78.24 124.70 -51.15
CA LYS A 515 78.33 124.94 -52.60
C LYS A 515 78.13 126.41 -52.93
N GLU A 516 77.22 127.09 -52.25
CA GLU A 516 76.96 128.51 -52.46
C GLU A 516 78.12 129.37 -51.96
N ALA A 517 78.70 129.04 -50.81
CA ALA A 517 79.96 129.65 -50.36
C ALA A 517 81.09 129.43 -51.38
N LEU A 518 81.18 128.25 -51.99
CA LEU A 518 82.12 127.97 -53.08
C LEU A 518 81.81 128.78 -54.35
N ARG A 519 80.54 128.95 -54.74
CA ARG A 519 80.14 129.83 -55.86
C ARG A 519 80.52 131.28 -55.59
N GLN A 520 80.30 131.77 -54.38
CA GLN A 520 80.70 133.12 -53.98
C GLN A 520 82.22 133.28 -54.04
N LEU A 521 82.98 132.31 -53.53
CA LEU A 521 84.44 132.31 -53.60
C LEU A 521 84.94 132.28 -55.05
N HIS A 522 84.31 131.46 -55.90
CA HIS A 522 84.62 131.37 -57.33
C HIS A 522 84.35 132.69 -58.05
N ASN A 523 83.20 133.33 -57.82
CA ASN A 523 82.86 134.64 -58.37
C ASN A 523 83.85 135.73 -57.92
N VAL A 524 84.27 135.72 -56.65
CA VAL A 524 85.31 136.65 -56.16
C VAL A 524 86.65 136.39 -56.86
N TYR A 525 86.98 135.12 -57.09
CA TYR A 525 88.21 134.74 -57.78
C TYR A 525 88.16 135.14 -59.26
N GLU A 526 87.08 134.85 -59.99
CA GLU A 526 86.85 135.31 -61.37
C GLU A 526 86.91 136.84 -61.45
N CYS A 527 86.21 137.56 -60.57
CA CYS A 527 86.26 139.02 -60.56
C CYS A 527 87.70 139.55 -60.37
N LYS A 528 88.51 138.90 -59.52
CA LYS A 528 89.95 139.21 -59.39
C LYS A 528 90.74 138.83 -60.65
N VAL A 529 90.48 137.69 -61.28
CA VAL A 529 91.14 137.29 -62.53
C VAL A 529 90.79 138.24 -63.67
N GLU A 530 89.54 138.66 -63.81
CA GLU A 530 89.09 139.68 -64.77
C GLU A 530 89.74 141.04 -64.47
N GLN A 531 89.92 141.43 -63.20
CA GLN A 531 90.70 142.60 -62.84
C GLN A 531 92.16 142.48 -63.29
N TYR A 532 92.81 141.32 -63.07
CA TYR A 532 94.17 141.07 -63.55
C TYR A 532 94.26 141.05 -65.08
N LYS A 533 93.29 140.44 -65.79
CA LYS A 533 93.20 140.48 -67.26
C LYS A 533 92.96 141.89 -67.79
N SER A 534 92.08 142.68 -67.17
CA SER A 534 91.83 144.06 -67.56
C SER A 534 93.05 144.96 -67.30
N GLY A 535 93.76 144.72 -66.19
CA GLY A 535 95.04 145.36 -65.89
C GLY A 535 96.12 144.99 -66.90
N TYR A 536 96.23 143.71 -67.25
CA TYR A 536 97.17 143.22 -68.25
C TYR A 536 96.86 143.74 -69.66
N ASN A 537 95.59 143.78 -70.06
CA ASN A 537 95.16 144.34 -71.35
C ASN A 537 95.38 145.85 -71.44
N ASN A 538 95.21 146.60 -70.34
CA ASN A 538 95.54 148.03 -70.28
C ASN A 538 97.06 148.27 -70.36
N LEU A 539 97.88 147.37 -69.80
CA LEU A 539 99.33 147.38 -69.96
C LEU A 539 99.73 147.06 -71.41
N LEU A 540 99.09 146.07 -72.05
CA LEU A 540 99.33 145.73 -73.45
C LEU A 540 98.95 146.88 -74.40
N LYS A 541 97.84 147.59 -74.13
CA LYS A 541 97.41 148.76 -74.90
C LYS A 541 98.38 149.94 -74.79
N LYS A 542 99.13 150.04 -73.68
CA LYS A 542 100.20 151.03 -73.48
C LYS A 542 101.53 150.66 -74.14
N PHE A 543 101.72 149.41 -74.56
CA PHE A 543 102.95 148.95 -75.21
C PHE A 543 102.91 149.02 -76.75
N TYR A 544 101.73 149.27 -77.34
CA TYR A 544 101.53 149.30 -78.80
C TYR A 544 101.03 150.67 -79.33
N SER A 545 101.26 151.75 -78.58
CA SER A 545 101.12 153.15 -79.02
C SER A 545 102.29 153.96 -78.49
#